data_AF-A0A4Y2N2W2-F1
#
_entry.id   AF-A0A4Y2N2W2-F1
#
_cell.length_a   1.000
_cell.length_b   1.000
_cell.length_c   1.000
_cell.angle_alpha   90.00
_cell.angle_beta   90.00
_cell.angle_gamma   90.00
#
_symmetry.space_group_name_H-M   'P 1'
#
loop_
_entity.id
_entity.type
_entity.pdbx_description
1 polymer ?
#
loop_
_entity_poly.entity_id
_entity_poly.type
_entity_poly.pdbx_seq_one_letter_code
_entity_poly.pdbx_strand_id
1 'polypeptide(L)'
;MERDAAPESLLKMISCNCKKRCKNACGCRKAGLICSSLCTCYMGEACENVSDINLLEDGIEDEDDTPSSINNFIYEDIEDFSAG
;
A
#
# COMPACT_ATOMS: atom_id res chain seq x y z
N MET A 1 8.27 20.20 13.45
CA MET A 1 8.73 18.86 13.04
C MET A 1 7.52 18.15 12.48
N GLU A 2 7.34 18.22 11.17
CA GLU A 2 6.43 17.34 10.47
C GLU A 2 6.98 15.92 10.66
N ARG A 3 6.12 15.01 11.12
CA ARG A 3 6.49 13.59 11.14
C ARG A 3 6.06 13.05 9.80
N ASP A 4 7.01 12.59 9.01
CA ASP A 4 6.70 11.86 7.79
C ASP A 4 5.75 10.71 8.14
N ALA A 5 4.63 10.65 7.41
CA ALA A 5 3.73 9.52 7.50
C ALA A 5 4.48 8.26 7.06
N ALA A 6 4.15 7.11 7.67
CA ALA A 6 4.70 5.85 7.20
C ALA A 6 4.32 5.65 5.73
N PRO A 7 5.24 5.21 4.85
CA PRO A 7 4.92 4.96 3.45
C PRO A 7 3.77 3.94 3.31
N GLU A 8 2.92 4.13 2.31
CA GLU A 8 1.74 3.28 2.08
C GLU A 8 2.09 1.78 1.96
N SER A 9 3.26 1.47 1.40
CA SER A 9 3.73 0.10 1.27
C SER A 9 3.86 -0.62 2.62
N LEU A 10 4.25 0.10 3.68
CA LEU A 10 4.28 -0.43 5.05
C LEU A 10 2.88 -0.59 5.63
N LEU A 11 1.97 0.34 5.34
CA LEU A 11 0.57 0.26 5.80
C LEU A 11 -0.15 -0.95 5.16
N LYS A 12 0.15 -1.24 3.89
CA LYS A 12 -0.36 -2.40 3.15
C LYS A 12 0.12 -3.75 3.71
N MET A 13 1.17 -3.78 4.55
CA MET A 13 1.70 -5.01 5.16
C MET A 13 1.12 -5.35 6.54
N ILE A 14 0.33 -4.46 7.16
CA ILE A 14 -0.21 -4.71 8.51
C ILE A 14 -1.25 -5.83 8.44
N SER A 15 -0.95 -7.02 8.98
CA SER A 15 -1.86 -8.17 8.96
C SER A 15 -1.95 -8.86 10.33
N CYS A 16 -3.14 -9.39 10.66
CA CYS A 16 -3.40 -10.15 11.88
C CYS A 16 -3.38 -11.66 11.60
N ASN A 17 -2.76 -12.46 12.47
CA ASN A 17 -2.86 -13.93 12.42
C ASN A 17 -4.08 -14.46 13.19
N CYS A 18 -5.21 -13.75 13.11
CA CYS A 18 -6.37 -14.13 13.90
C CYS A 18 -7.01 -15.41 13.36
N LYS A 19 -7.17 -16.38 14.26
CA LYS A 19 -7.86 -17.67 14.00
C LYS A 19 -9.39 -17.52 13.92
N LYS A 20 -9.91 -16.31 14.12
CA LYS A 20 -11.32 -15.94 14.04
C LYS A 20 -11.37 -14.54 13.40
N ARG A 21 -12.56 -14.02 13.12
CA ARG A 21 -12.74 -12.62 12.68
C ARG A 21 -11.99 -11.64 13.59
N CYS A 22 -11.31 -10.65 13.00
CA CYS A 22 -10.55 -9.63 13.73
C CYS A 22 -11.47 -8.66 14.49
N LYS A 23 -11.92 -9.10 15.67
CA LYS A 23 -12.70 -8.35 16.68
C LYS A 23 -11.78 -7.89 17.82
N ASN A 24 -12.29 -7.89 19.06
CA ASN A 24 -11.57 -7.44 20.27
C ASN A 24 -10.28 -8.21 20.58
N ALA A 25 -10.12 -9.42 20.04
CA ALA A 25 -8.92 -10.23 20.23
C ALA A 25 -7.80 -9.91 19.23
N CYS A 26 -8.07 -9.10 18.19
CA CYS A 26 -7.10 -8.77 17.16
C CYS A 26 -5.91 -7.99 17.74
N GLY A 27 -4.69 -8.46 17.50
CA GLY A 27 -3.46 -7.81 17.94
C GLY A 27 -3.30 -6.41 17.34
N CYS A 28 -3.59 -6.25 16.04
CA CYS A 28 -3.58 -4.95 15.37
C CYS A 28 -4.54 -3.98 16.06
N ARG A 29 -5.80 -4.40 16.28
CA ARG A 29 -6.80 -3.56 16.96
C ARG A 29 -6.37 -3.16 18.37
N LYS A 30 -5.83 -4.11 19.14
CA LYS A 30 -5.31 -3.83 20.50
C LYS A 30 -4.15 -2.84 20.50
N ALA A 31 -3.35 -2.84 19.45
CA ALA A 31 -2.28 -1.87 19.24
C ALA A 31 -2.77 -0.53 18.66
N GLY A 32 -4.09 -0.36 18.44
CA GLY A 32 -4.66 0.83 17.80
C GLY A 32 -4.41 0.89 16.29
N LEU A 33 -4.05 -0.23 15.67
CA LEU A 33 -3.78 -0.35 14.24
C LEU A 33 -4.94 -1.01 13.50
N ILE A 34 -5.14 -0.54 12.27
CA ILE A 34 -6.04 -1.15 11.29
C ILE A 34 -5.28 -2.23 10.52
N CYS A 35 -5.95 -3.34 10.24
CA CYS A 35 -5.43 -4.32 9.31
C CYS A 35 -5.48 -3.80 7.87
N SER A 36 -4.47 -4.11 7.07
CA SER A 36 -4.48 -3.91 5.63
C SER A 36 -5.55 -4.75 4.93
N SER A 37 -5.90 -4.38 3.71
CA SER A 37 -6.79 -5.16 2.84
C SER A 37 -6.24 -6.55 2.50
N LEU A 38 -4.92 -6.76 2.59
CA LEU A 38 -4.27 -8.07 2.42
C LEU A 38 -4.48 -9.00 3.62
N CYS A 39 -5.02 -8.49 4.72
CA CYS A 39 -5.27 -9.26 5.91
C CYS A 39 -6.38 -10.30 5.67
N THR A 40 -5.98 -11.53 5.43
CA THR A 40 -6.89 -12.67 5.36
C THR A 40 -7.11 -13.22 6.76
N CYS A 41 -8.33 -13.07 7.27
CA CYS A 41 -8.73 -13.73 8.51
C CYS A 41 -9.16 -15.17 8.22
N TYR A 42 -9.19 -15.99 9.27
CA TYR A 42 -9.80 -17.32 9.33
C TYR A 42 -10.38 -17.87 8.00
N MET A 43 -9.70 -18.85 7.39
CA MET A 43 -10.15 -19.54 6.17
C MET A 43 -10.52 -18.60 5.00
N GLY A 44 -9.88 -17.44 4.88
CA GLY A 44 -10.14 -16.48 3.81
C GLY A 44 -11.37 -15.60 4.03
N GLU A 45 -11.92 -15.61 5.25
CA GLU A 45 -13.00 -14.69 5.60
C GLU A 45 -12.50 -13.23 5.64
N ALA A 46 -13.41 -12.31 5.29
CA ALA A 46 -13.14 -10.88 5.32
C ALA A 46 -12.76 -10.41 6.74
N CYS A 47 -11.70 -9.61 6.82
CA CYS A 47 -11.23 -9.02 8.06
C CYS A 47 -12.12 -7.83 8.45
N GLU A 48 -12.76 -7.89 9.63
CA GLU A 48 -13.61 -6.82 10.19
C GLU A 48 -12.80 -5.64 10.76
N ASN A 49 -11.46 -5.71 10.72
CA ASN A 49 -10.57 -4.67 11.21
C ASN A 49 -9.84 -3.95 10.06
N VAL A 50 -10.32 -4.09 8.83
CA VAL A 50 -9.84 -3.31 7.68
C VAL A 50 -10.65 -2.02 7.63
N SER A 51 -9.99 -0.90 7.43
CA SER A 51 -10.65 0.36 7.13
C SER A 51 -10.62 0.62 5.64
N ASP A 52 -11.67 1.26 5.14
CA ASP A 52 -11.81 1.72 3.76
C ASP A 52 -10.86 2.90 3.48
N ILE A 53 -9.54 2.66 3.59
CA ILE A 53 -8.48 3.68 3.37
C ILE A 53 -8.44 4.14 1.89
N ASN A 54 -9.28 3.58 1.02
CA ASN A 54 -9.45 4.01 -0.38
C ASN A 54 -10.05 5.43 -0.54
N LEU A 55 -10.17 6.27 0.51
CA LEU A 55 -10.81 7.58 0.45
C LEU A 55 -9.96 8.75 0.99
N LEU A 56 -8.63 8.63 0.97
CA LEU A 56 -7.74 9.78 1.24
C LEU A 56 -7.10 10.33 -0.04
N GLU A 57 -7.76 10.15 -1.18
CA GLU A 57 -7.35 10.69 -2.48
C GLU A 57 -8.48 11.58 -3.00
N ASP A 58 -8.65 12.77 -2.41
CA ASP A 58 -9.46 13.84 -3.00
C ASP A 58 -8.99 15.16 -2.35
N GLY A 59 -7.85 15.66 -2.81
CA GLY A 59 -7.30 16.92 -2.33
C GLY A 59 -5.88 17.26 -2.75
N ILE A 60 -5.31 16.56 -3.74
CA ILE A 60 -4.15 17.07 -4.46
C ILE A 60 -4.70 17.73 -5.72
N GLU A 61 -4.88 19.04 -5.66
CA GLU A 61 -5.07 19.85 -6.86
C GLU A 61 -3.76 19.77 -7.66
N ASP A 62 -3.72 18.86 -8.63
CA ASP A 62 -2.58 18.69 -9.54
C ASP A 62 -2.61 19.83 -10.57
N GLU A 63 -2.16 21.02 -10.15
CA GLU A 63 -1.64 22.03 -11.07
C GLU A 63 -0.13 21.81 -11.22
N ASP A 64 0.28 20.87 -12.06
CA ASP A 64 1.58 20.99 -12.75
C ASP A 64 1.52 20.45 -14.19
N ASP A 65 1.54 21.41 -15.10
CA ASP A 65 1.66 21.26 -16.55
C ASP A 65 3.12 20.88 -16.89
N THR A 66 3.52 19.63 -16.67
CA THR A 66 4.79 19.11 -17.19
C THR A 66 4.67 17.72 -17.82
N PRO A 67 4.91 17.55 -19.14
CA PRO A 67 4.89 16.24 -19.76
C PRO A 67 6.07 15.39 -19.28
N SER A 68 5.72 14.30 -18.60
CA SER A 68 6.61 13.23 -18.14
C SER A 68 7.64 12.82 -19.19
N SER A 69 8.92 13.17 -18.96
CA SER A 69 10.06 12.76 -19.81
C SER A 69 10.63 11.39 -19.44
N ILE A 70 9.83 10.53 -18.78
CA ILE A 70 10.26 9.19 -18.34
C ILE A 70 10.53 8.24 -19.52
N ASN A 71 10.12 8.60 -20.74
CA ASN A 71 10.20 7.69 -21.89
C ASN A 71 11.52 7.67 -22.68
N ASN A 72 12.59 8.33 -22.21
CA ASN A 72 13.87 8.36 -22.95
C ASN A 72 14.98 7.45 -22.40
N PHE A 73 14.78 6.75 -21.28
CA PHE A 73 15.87 5.95 -20.67
C PHE A 73 15.89 4.46 -21.03
N ILE A 74 14.91 3.94 -21.77
CA ILE A 74 14.80 2.48 -22.01
C ILE A 74 15.17 2.07 -23.44
N TYR A 75 15.36 3.02 -24.38
CA TYR A 75 15.67 2.69 -25.76
C TYR A 75 17.17 2.63 -26.09
N GLU A 76 18.07 3.20 -25.28
CA GLU A 76 19.51 3.21 -25.60
C GLU A 76 20.29 1.97 -25.11
N ASP A 77 19.79 1.22 -24.12
CA ASP A 77 20.51 0.05 -23.55
C ASP A 77 20.25 -1.29 -24.27
N ILE A 78 19.38 -1.34 -25.28
CA ILE A 78 19.01 -2.60 -25.96
C ILE A 78 19.88 -2.88 -27.20
N GLU A 79 20.61 -1.90 -27.74
CA GLU A 79 21.43 -2.11 -28.95
C GLU A 79 22.81 -2.74 -28.70
N ASP A 80 23.31 -2.82 -27.46
CA ASP A 80 24.69 -3.30 -27.18
C ASP A 80 24.82 -4.81 -26.91
N PHE A 81 23.72 -5.57 -26.80
CA PHE A 81 23.78 -7.01 -26.46
C PHE A 81 23.75 -7.97 -27.67
N SER A 82 23.87 -7.47 -28.90
CA SER A 82 23.81 -8.30 -30.13
C SER A 82 25.09 -8.31 -30.98
N ALA A 83 26.26 -8.03 -30.39
CA ALA A 83 27.55 -8.31 -31.00
C ALA A 83 28.46 -9.09 -30.03
N GLY A 84 28.40 -10.42 -30.13
CA GLY A 84 29.29 -11.35 -29.43
C GLY A 84 29.12 -12.77 -29.94
#